data_AF-A0A5D4KI35-F1
#
_entry.id   AF-A0A5D4KI35-F1
#
_cell.length_a   1.000
_cell.length_b   1.000
_cell.length_c   1.000
_cell.angle_alpha   90.00
_cell.angle_beta   90.00
_cell.angle_gamma   90.00
#
_symmetry.space_group_name_H-M   'P 1'
#
loop_
_entity.id
_entity.type
_entity.pdbx_description
1 polymer ?
#
loop_
_entity_poly.entity_id
_entity_poly.type
_entity_poly.pdbx_seq_one_letter_code
_entity_poly.pdbx_strand_id
1 'polypeptide(L)'
;MNPHILRLNDRTDLATKQMLHNVIDKKQKWDKLKRLHLLLLWSSVFLAFCFLYYFYNKIIDPYSYSFEAVFSAIFSKESHLYVFLFLVGMFGAVKVLYTKREKAEKEYHALRSEIIDRSKDLWKEDSWKKRNEVYELMKKEWDINLYHVSK
;
A
#
# COMPACT_ATOMS: atom_id res chain seq x y z
N MET A 1 -16.17 -3.65 16.45
CA MET A 1 -15.41 -2.44 16.83
C MET A 1 -14.12 -2.91 17.49
N ASN A 2 -12.95 -2.45 17.05
CA ASN A 2 -11.65 -2.94 17.51
C ASN A 2 -11.49 -2.65 19.03
N PRO A 3 -11.22 -3.62 19.92
CA PRO A 3 -11.24 -3.42 21.38
C PRO A 3 -10.28 -2.32 21.88
N HIS A 4 -9.24 -2.00 21.11
CA HIS A 4 -8.30 -0.90 21.41
C HIS A 4 -8.93 0.50 21.22
N ILE A 5 -9.96 0.62 20.37
CA ILE A 5 -10.70 1.88 20.15
C ILE A 5 -11.54 2.24 21.39
N LEU A 6 -11.96 1.25 22.17
CA LEU A 6 -12.65 1.49 23.45
C LEU A 6 -11.72 2.11 24.50
N ARG A 7 -10.42 1.82 24.48
CA ARG A 7 -9.44 2.37 25.44
C ARG A 7 -9.17 3.87 25.25
N LEU A 8 -9.49 4.41 24.07
CA LEU A 8 -9.42 5.85 23.79
C LEU A 8 -10.61 6.62 24.43
N ASN A 9 -11.74 5.96 24.73
CA ASN A 9 -12.97 6.63 25.20
C ASN A 9 -12.77 7.42 26.49
N ASP A 10 -12.00 6.91 27.45
CA ASP A 10 -11.91 7.52 28.78
C ASP A 10 -10.87 8.66 28.85
N ARG A 11 -10.18 8.92 27.73
CA ARG A 11 -8.97 9.76 27.70
C ARG A 11 -9.05 11.01 26.85
N THR A 12 -10.04 11.13 25.95
CA THR A 12 -10.14 12.24 24.98
C THR A 12 -11.57 12.69 24.75
N ASP A 13 -11.76 13.95 24.36
CA ASP A 13 -13.04 14.47 23.89
C ASP A 13 -13.47 13.82 22.55
N LEU A 14 -14.74 14.00 22.20
CA LEU A 14 -15.34 13.36 21.02
C LEU A 14 -14.69 13.81 19.70
N ALA A 15 -14.27 15.07 19.60
CA ALA A 15 -13.68 15.62 18.37
C ALA A 15 -12.26 15.09 18.17
N THR A 16 -11.43 15.11 19.22
CA THR A 16 -10.09 14.51 19.20
C THR A 16 -10.15 13.03 18.88
N LYS A 17 -11.13 12.30 19.44
CA LYS A 17 -11.35 10.89 19.13
C LYS A 17 -11.62 10.65 17.65
N GLN A 18 -12.50 11.46 17.03
CA GLN A 18 -12.81 11.32 15.61
C GLN A 18 -11.57 11.59 14.74
N MET A 19 -10.76 12.59 15.07
CA MET A 19 -9.51 12.87 14.35
C MET A 19 -8.51 11.71 14.48
N LEU A 20 -8.34 11.16 15.68
CA LEU A 20 -7.47 10.00 15.93
C LEU A 20 -7.96 8.74 15.19
N HIS A 21 -9.28 8.51 15.16
CA HIS A 21 -9.86 7.40 14.41
C HIS A 21 -9.59 7.54 12.91
N ASN A 22 -9.79 8.75 12.37
CA ASN A 22 -9.56 9.03 10.95
C ASN A 22 -8.11 8.77 10.54
N VAL A 23 -7.13 9.17 11.36
CA VAL A 23 -5.71 8.90 11.04
C VAL A 23 -5.37 7.41 11.12
N ILE A 24 -5.97 6.65 12.05
CA ILE A 24 -5.81 5.19 12.13
C ILE A 24 -6.35 4.52 10.87
N ASP A 25 -7.57 4.87 10.45
CA ASP A 25 -8.20 4.30 9.26
C ASP A 25 -7.36 4.56 8.00
N LYS A 26 -6.83 5.78 7.88
CA LYS A 26 -5.97 6.16 6.75
C LYS A 26 -4.62 5.43 6.79
N LYS A 27 -4.02 5.26 7.97
CA LYS A 27 -2.80 4.45 8.14
C LYS A 27 -3.03 3.00 7.70
N GLN A 28 -4.10 2.38 8.17
CA GLN A 28 -4.43 1.00 7.82
C GLN A 28 -4.71 0.83 6.32
N LYS A 29 -5.42 1.79 5.71
CA LYS A 29 -5.66 1.81 4.26
C LYS A 29 -4.35 1.92 3.49
N TRP A 30 -3.46 2.83 3.88
CA TRP A 30 -2.14 2.99 3.27
C TRP A 30 -1.31 1.71 3.40
N ASP A 31 -1.25 1.11 4.59
CA ASP A 31 -0.50 -0.13 4.84
C ASP A 31 -1.04 -1.32 4.03
N LYS A 32 -2.37 -1.44 3.91
CA LYS A 32 -3.00 -2.45 3.05
C LYS A 32 -2.59 -2.27 1.59
N LEU A 33 -2.64 -1.04 1.08
CA LEU A 33 -2.23 -0.73 -0.30
C LEU A 33 -0.73 -0.96 -0.51
N LYS A 34 0.11 -0.62 0.48
CA LYS A 34 1.56 -0.86 0.46
C LYS A 34 1.86 -2.36 0.34
N ARG A 35 1.24 -3.19 1.19
CA ARG A 35 1.40 -4.65 1.13
C ARG A 35 0.90 -5.23 -0.18
N LEU A 36 -0.30 -4.83 -0.62
CA LEU A 36 -0.89 -5.35 -1.86
C LEU A 36 -0.07 -4.97 -3.09
N HIS A 37 0.42 -3.73 -3.16
CA HIS A 37 1.30 -3.29 -4.24
C HIS A 37 2.60 -4.08 -4.27
N LEU A 38 3.23 -4.28 -3.10
CA LEU A 38 4.48 -5.05 -3.01
C LEU A 38 4.28 -6.52 -3.42
N LEU A 39 3.20 -7.14 -2.95
CA LEU A 39 2.84 -8.51 -3.33
C LEU A 39 2.63 -8.59 -4.85
N LEU A 40 1.79 -7.72 -5.42
CA LEU A 40 1.47 -7.75 -6.85
C LEU A 40 2.72 -7.48 -7.72
N LEU A 41 3.58 -6.56 -7.29
CA LEU A 41 4.84 -6.27 -7.97
C LEU A 41 5.73 -7.52 -8.00
N TRP A 42 6.01 -8.15 -6.85
CA TRP A 42 6.85 -9.35 -6.81
C TRP A 42 6.23 -10.53 -7.54
N SER A 43 4.90 -10.72 -7.44
CA SER A 43 4.20 -11.73 -8.23
C SER A 43 4.32 -11.49 -9.73
N SER A 44 4.23 -10.22 -10.18
CA SER A 44 4.41 -9.89 -11.61
C SER A 44 5.83 -10.14 -12.10
N VAL A 45 6.84 -9.79 -11.30
CA VAL A 45 8.25 -10.02 -11.62
C VAL A 45 8.56 -11.51 -11.71
N PHE A 46 8.12 -12.28 -10.71
CA PHE A 46 8.29 -13.74 -10.70
C PHE A 46 7.61 -14.40 -11.90
N LEU A 47 6.38 -14.01 -12.20
CA LEU A 47 5.65 -14.57 -13.35
C LEU A 47 6.30 -14.21 -14.68
N ALA A 48 6.75 -12.96 -14.84
CA ALA A 48 7.48 -12.54 -16.03
C ALA A 48 8.76 -13.36 -16.23
N PHE A 49 9.50 -13.63 -15.14
CA PHE A 49 10.68 -14.51 -15.19
C PHE A 49 10.33 -15.93 -15.63
N CYS A 50 9.30 -16.55 -15.04
CA CYS A 50 8.81 -17.88 -15.45
C CYS A 50 8.41 -17.91 -16.94
N PHE A 51 7.75 -16.84 -17.41
CA PHE A 51 7.33 -16.74 -18.80
C PHE A 51 8.51 -16.59 -19.75
N LEU A 52 9.50 -15.76 -19.42
CA LEU A 52 10.74 -15.64 -20.20
C LEU A 52 11.48 -16.97 -20.29
N TYR A 53 11.58 -17.70 -19.17
CA TYR A 53 12.19 -19.02 -19.16
C TYR A 53 11.43 -20.01 -20.06
N TYR A 54 10.11 -20.04 -19.98
CA TYR A 54 9.28 -20.87 -20.86
C TYR A 54 9.46 -20.48 -22.34
N PHE A 55 9.39 -19.18 -22.67
CA PHE A 55 9.56 -18.66 -24.03
C PHE A 55 10.93 -19.04 -24.59
N TYR A 56 11.98 -18.91 -23.79
CA TYR A 56 13.33 -19.26 -24.21
C TYR A 56 13.43 -20.74 -24.60
N ASN A 57 13.02 -21.64 -23.71
CA ASN A 57 13.15 -23.09 -23.92
C ASN A 57 12.20 -23.66 -24.98
N LYS A 58 11.02 -23.07 -25.18
CA LYS A 58 9.98 -23.63 -26.07
C LYS A 58 9.84 -22.94 -27.40
N ILE A 59 10.34 -21.71 -27.54
CA ILE A 59 10.17 -20.90 -28.74
C ILE A 59 11.55 -20.48 -29.26
N ILE A 60 12.38 -19.83 -28.44
CA ILE A 60 13.65 -19.28 -28.93
C ILE A 60 14.64 -20.38 -29.28
N ASP A 61 14.94 -21.29 -28.36
CA ASP A 61 15.93 -22.35 -28.57
C ASP A 61 15.58 -23.27 -29.76
N PRO A 62 14.34 -23.81 -29.88
CA PRO A 62 14.00 -24.73 -30.97
C PRO A 62 13.83 -24.07 -32.35
N TYR A 63 13.46 -22.78 -32.39
CA TYR A 63 13.20 -22.04 -33.64
C TYR A 63 14.27 -20.98 -33.94
N SER A 64 15.41 -21.02 -33.25
CA SER A 64 16.51 -20.04 -33.32
C SER A 64 17.13 -19.88 -34.72
N TYR A 65 16.84 -20.80 -35.64
CA TYR A 65 17.40 -20.82 -36.99
C TYR A 65 16.88 -19.69 -37.90
N SER A 66 15.69 -19.13 -37.65
CA SER A 66 15.20 -17.96 -38.39
C SER A 66 14.21 -17.12 -37.57
N PHE A 67 14.25 -15.80 -37.80
CA PHE A 67 13.31 -14.88 -37.17
C PHE A 67 11.84 -15.19 -37.52
N GLU A 68 11.57 -15.55 -38.77
CA GLU A 68 10.22 -15.92 -39.23
C GLU A 68 9.66 -17.12 -38.48
N ALA A 69 10.51 -18.12 -38.19
CA ALA A 69 10.12 -19.31 -37.45
C ALA A 69 9.74 -18.99 -36.01
N VAL A 70 10.55 -18.17 -35.32
CA VAL A 70 10.24 -17.67 -33.98
C VAL A 70 8.93 -16.87 -33.99
N PHE A 71 8.77 -15.95 -34.94
CA PHE A 71 7.59 -15.11 -35.04
C PHE A 71 6.32 -15.95 -35.26
N SER A 72 6.36 -16.90 -36.20
CA SER A 72 5.25 -17.82 -36.45
C SER A 72 4.92 -18.66 -35.21
N ALA A 73 5.93 -19.19 -34.51
CA ALA A 73 5.74 -19.99 -33.30
C ALA A 73 5.08 -19.20 -32.15
N ILE A 74 5.37 -17.90 -32.02
CA ILE A 74 4.70 -17.02 -31.03
C ILE A 74 3.20 -16.92 -31.32
N PHE A 75 2.81 -16.74 -32.59
CA PHE A 75 1.40 -16.59 -32.97
C PHE A 75 0.67 -17.91 -33.25
N SER A 76 1.38 -19.05 -33.22
CA SER A 76 0.82 -20.38 -33.50
C SER A 76 -0.22 -20.86 -32.48
N LYS A 77 -0.23 -20.28 -31.27
CA LYS A 77 -1.15 -20.67 -30.18
C LYS A 77 -1.81 -19.45 -29.56
N GLU A 78 -3.14 -19.48 -29.47
CA GLU A 78 -3.94 -18.44 -28.81
C GLU A 78 -3.57 -18.27 -27.32
N SER A 79 -3.07 -19.32 -26.66
CA SER A 79 -2.58 -19.25 -25.28
C SER A 79 -1.48 -18.22 -25.08
N HIS A 80 -0.63 -17.97 -26.08
CA HIS A 80 0.44 -16.97 -25.96
C HIS A 80 -0.13 -15.55 -25.89
N LEU A 81 -1.20 -15.26 -26.65
CA LEU A 81 -1.92 -13.99 -26.58
C LEU A 81 -2.57 -13.77 -25.22
N TYR A 82 -3.23 -14.79 -24.66
CA TYR A 82 -3.83 -14.67 -23.33
C TYR A 82 -2.79 -14.39 -22.24
N VAL A 83 -1.64 -15.05 -22.28
CA VAL A 83 -0.57 -14.80 -21.31
C VAL A 83 0.03 -13.40 -21.48
N PHE A 84 0.23 -12.94 -22.72
CA PHE A 84 0.69 -11.58 -22.99
C PHE A 84 -0.29 -10.54 -22.44
N LEU A 85 -1.59 -10.67 -22.75
CA LEU A 85 -2.64 -9.78 -22.22
C LEU A 85 -2.70 -9.80 -20.69
N PHE A 86 -2.53 -10.98 -20.09
CA PHE A 86 -2.49 -11.12 -18.64
C PHE A 86 -1.30 -10.37 -18.03
N LEU A 87 -0.10 -10.49 -18.62
CA LEU A 87 1.10 -9.76 -18.17
C LEU A 87 0.90 -8.25 -18.28
N VAL A 88 0.41 -7.76 -19.43
CA VAL A 88 0.10 -6.33 -19.61
C VAL A 88 -0.92 -5.85 -18.58
N GLY A 89 -1.97 -6.62 -18.33
CA GLY A 89 -2.99 -6.33 -17.31
C GLY A 89 -2.40 -6.27 -15.90
N MET A 90 -1.52 -7.21 -15.54
CA MET A 90 -0.82 -7.22 -14.25
C MET A 90 0.06 -5.98 -14.07
N PHE A 91 0.87 -5.62 -15.06
CA PHE A 91 1.69 -4.39 -15.01
C PHE A 91 0.82 -3.13 -14.89
N GLY A 92 -0.30 -3.07 -15.63
CA GLY A 92 -1.28 -2.00 -15.49
C GLY A 92 -1.88 -1.92 -14.08
N ALA A 93 -2.24 -3.06 -13.49
CA ALA A 93 -2.76 -3.14 -12.12
C ALA A 93 -1.73 -2.68 -11.07
N VAL A 94 -0.45 -3.04 -11.23
CA VAL A 94 0.64 -2.56 -10.37
C VAL A 94 0.73 -1.04 -10.39
N LYS A 95 0.65 -0.42 -11.59
CA LYS A 95 0.65 1.04 -11.75
C LYS A 95 -0.56 1.70 -11.10
N VAL A 96 -1.76 1.13 -11.25
CA VAL A 96 -2.97 1.65 -10.60
C VAL A 96 -2.90 1.54 -9.07
N LEU A 97 -2.33 0.45 -8.55
CA LEU A 97 -2.12 0.31 -7.10
C LEU A 97 -1.06 1.28 -6.58
N TYR A 98 -0.02 1.55 -7.35
CA TYR A 98 1.01 2.53 -7.02
C TYR A 98 0.40 3.92 -6.79
N THR A 99 -0.42 4.41 -7.73
CA THR A 99 -1.05 5.73 -7.62
C THR A 99 -2.05 5.80 -6.45
N LYS A 100 -2.81 4.73 -6.22
CA LYS A 100 -3.70 4.61 -5.05
C LYS A 100 -2.91 4.64 -3.73
N ARG A 101 -1.76 3.97 -3.68
CA ARG A 101 -0.87 3.96 -2.52
C ARG A 101 -0.34 5.36 -2.23
N GLU A 102 0.19 6.06 -3.23
CA GLU A 102 0.70 7.43 -3.07
C GLU A 102 -0.38 8.40 -2.59
N LYS A 103 -1.60 8.28 -3.13
CA LYS A 103 -2.72 9.10 -2.65
C LYS A 103 -3.03 8.82 -1.18
N ALA A 104 -3.12 7.56 -0.79
CA ALA A 104 -3.39 7.17 0.60
C ALA A 104 -2.28 7.61 1.56
N GLU A 105 -1.02 7.56 1.11
CA GLU A 105 0.14 8.06 1.85
C GLU A 105 0.03 9.56 2.11
N LYS A 106 -0.22 10.36 1.07
CA LYS A 106 -0.41 11.82 1.19
C LYS A 106 -1.56 12.16 2.12
N GLU A 107 -2.71 11.49 2.00
CA GLU A 107 -3.86 11.68 2.89
C GLU A 107 -3.52 11.35 4.36
N TYR A 108 -2.80 10.26 4.60
CA TYR A 108 -2.35 9.88 5.94
C TYR A 108 -1.39 10.92 6.54
N HIS A 109 -0.36 11.33 5.79
CA HIS A 109 0.61 12.31 6.27
C HIS A 109 -0.02 13.68 6.51
N ALA A 110 -0.96 14.11 5.67
CA ALA A 110 -1.69 15.37 5.86
C ALA A 110 -2.49 15.37 7.17
N LEU A 111 -3.29 14.32 7.43
CA LEU A 111 -4.06 14.21 8.67
C LEU A 111 -3.17 14.10 9.90
N ARG A 112 -2.09 13.33 9.80
CA ARG A 112 -1.10 13.22 10.88
C ARG A 112 -0.51 14.58 11.22
N SER A 113 -0.11 15.36 10.22
CA SER A 113 0.43 16.70 10.43
C SER A 113 -0.62 17.66 11.01
N GLU A 114 -1.87 17.59 10.55
CA GLU A 114 -2.98 18.37 11.11
C GLU A 114 -3.19 18.10 12.61
N ILE A 115 -3.15 16.83 13.02
CA ILE A 115 -3.29 16.45 14.45
C ILE A 115 -2.14 17.00 15.30
N ILE A 116 -0.92 17.03 14.75
CA ILE A 116 0.26 17.55 15.47
C ILE A 116 0.18 19.07 15.60
N ASP A 117 -0.19 19.76 14.52
CA ASP A 117 -0.33 21.22 14.49
C ASP A 117 -1.43 21.69 15.46
N ARG A 118 -2.59 21.02 15.40
CA ARG A 118 -3.73 21.29 16.29
C ARG A 118 -3.58 20.68 17.68
N SER A 119 -2.43 20.08 18.03
CA SER A 119 -2.28 19.41 19.31
C SER A 119 -2.52 20.33 20.51
N LYS A 120 -2.15 21.62 20.42
CA LYS A 120 -2.43 22.58 21.50
C LYS A 120 -3.93 22.83 21.71
N ASP A 121 -4.72 22.78 20.64
CA ASP A 121 -6.17 22.98 20.70
C ASP A 121 -6.90 21.71 21.16
N LEU A 122 -6.39 20.53 20.78
CA LEU A 122 -6.94 19.23 21.14
C LEU A 122 -6.70 18.90 22.63
N TRP A 123 -5.61 19.40 23.22
CA TRP A 123 -5.20 19.08 24.58
C TRP A 123 -5.18 20.33 25.47
N LYS A 124 -6.28 20.56 26.20
CA LYS A 124 -6.36 21.59 27.26
C LYS A 124 -5.46 21.22 28.45
N GLU A 125 -5.15 22.17 29.34
CA GLU A 125 -4.22 21.96 30.47
C GLU A 125 -4.51 20.69 31.28
N ASP A 126 -5.78 20.40 31.56
CA ASP A 126 -6.20 19.20 32.30
C ASP A 126 -6.00 17.89 31.52
N SER A 127 -6.09 17.93 30.18
CA SER A 127 -5.94 16.76 29.31
C SER A 127 -4.53 16.60 28.74
N TRP A 128 -3.64 17.59 28.94
CA TRP A 128 -2.25 17.54 28.49
C TRP A 128 -1.47 16.35 29.03
N LYS A 129 -1.73 15.97 30.30
CA LYS A 129 -1.13 14.77 30.92
C LYS A 129 -1.53 13.48 30.21
N LYS A 130 -2.77 13.39 29.71
CA LYS A 130 -3.30 12.22 29.00
C LYS A 130 -2.79 12.13 27.56
N ARG A 131 -2.32 13.23 26.96
CA ARG A 131 -1.77 13.27 25.59
C ARG A 131 -0.66 12.24 25.39
N ASN A 132 0.31 12.21 26.29
CA ASN A 132 1.47 11.33 26.15
C ASN A 132 1.04 9.85 26.18
N GLU A 133 0.07 9.49 27.02
CA GLU A 133 -0.47 8.12 27.02
C GLU A 133 -1.13 7.75 25.70
N VAL A 134 -1.87 8.69 25.10
CA VAL A 134 -2.52 8.48 23.80
C VAL A 134 -1.49 8.39 22.68
N TYR A 135 -0.45 9.23 22.69
CA TYR A 135 0.61 9.19 21.69
C TYR A 135 1.45 7.91 21.77
N GLU A 136 1.76 7.44 22.98
CA GLU A 136 2.42 6.15 23.18
C GLU A 136 1.53 4.98 22.72
N LEU A 137 0.23 5.01 23.02
CA LEU A 137 -0.71 4.02 22.50
C LEU A 137 -0.75 4.02 20.97
N MET A 138 -0.81 5.21 20.36
CA MET A 138 -0.84 5.39 18.90
C MET A 138 0.42 4.82 18.22
N LYS A 139 1.57 5.08 18.81
CA LYS A 139 2.87 4.57 18.35
C LYS A 139 2.96 3.05 18.53
N LYS A 140 2.55 2.52 19.68
CA LYS A 140 2.68 1.10 20.00
C LYS A 140 1.75 0.21 19.16
N GLU A 141 0.49 0.60 19.01
CA GLU A 141 -0.54 -0.25 18.40
C GLU A 141 -0.63 -0.08 16.88
N TRP A 142 -0.36 1.13 16.35
CA TRP A 142 -0.55 1.45 14.94
C TRP A 142 0.70 2.01 14.24
N ASP A 143 1.83 2.11 14.95
CA ASP A 143 3.08 2.70 14.43
C ASP A 143 2.86 4.14 13.90
N ILE A 144 2.02 4.91 14.62
CA ILE A 144 1.75 6.32 14.31
C ILE A 144 2.45 7.20 15.33
N ASN A 145 3.54 7.85 14.92
CA ASN A 145 4.26 8.80 15.76
C ASN A 145 3.60 10.19 15.70
N LEU A 146 3.11 10.73 16.81
CA LEU A 146 2.50 12.08 16.88
C LEU A 146 3.38 13.13 17.59
N TYR A 147 4.64 12.82 17.91
CA TYR A 147 5.53 13.74 18.62
C TYR A 147 6.20 14.78 17.73
N HIS A 148 6.41 14.47 16.45
CA HIS A 148 7.14 15.32 15.53
C HIS A 148 6.46 15.38 14.17
N VAL A 149 6.32 16.59 13.62
CA VAL A 149 6.03 16.75 12.19
C VAL A 149 7.20 16.17 11.42
N SER A 150 6.94 15.25 10.49
CA SER A 150 7.97 14.80 9.56
C SER A 150 8.27 15.96 8.62
N LYS A 151 9.49 16.49 8.67
CA LYS A 151 10.01 17.43 7.67
C LYS A 151 10.13 16.75 6.31
#